data_AF-A0AAE0FSN5-F1
#
_entry.id   AF-A0AAE0FSN5-F1
#
_cell.length_a   1.000
_cell.length_b   1.000
_cell.length_c   1.000
_cell.angle_alpha   90.00
_cell.angle_beta   90.00
_cell.angle_gamma   90.00
#
_symmetry.space_group_name_H-M   'P 1'
#
loop_
_entity.id
_entity.type
_entity.pdbx_description
1 polymer ?
#
loop_
_entity_poly.entity_id
_entity_poly.type
_entity_poly.pdbx_seq_one_letter_code
_entity_poly.pdbx_strand_id
1 'polypeptide(L)'
;MSSAQKDVVVKVMTKVFKNRIRIKEFFSDFDKLRCGHISQAQFKSGLSMAGIQLTVEDMDELTNAFANPEDPQLRINYRQFVLVVDDVFGKTDLEKMPTLPVHTFPDGLIPENRFTSMPNRQLCSDDEQRLALILEQLTNSCKTKRILVKPFFDDACRNQNSPMLVNHVSTQQFKQALKNHIAPEFGPQEVDILIKKYKGDGQFDNMVNYVAFANNIDPKEPTFDPYSLKVL
;
A
#
# COMPACT_ATOMS: atom_id res chain seq x y z
N MET A 1 16.68 14.50 -10.23
CA MET A 1 16.37 13.22 -9.55
C MET A 1 16.05 12.16 -10.59
N SER A 2 16.68 10.98 -10.48
CA SER A 2 16.40 9.80 -11.33
C SER A 2 15.03 9.19 -11.02
N SER A 3 14.55 8.23 -11.84
CA SER A 3 13.31 7.50 -11.55
C SER A 3 13.40 6.74 -10.22
N ALA A 4 14.51 6.03 -9.98
CA ALA A 4 14.76 5.31 -8.74
C ALA A 4 14.68 6.22 -7.51
N GLN A 5 15.27 7.41 -7.58
CA GLN A 5 15.21 8.39 -6.48
C GLN A 5 13.79 8.88 -6.19
N LYS A 6 12.97 9.08 -7.24
CA LYS A 6 11.56 9.45 -7.07
C LYS A 6 10.78 8.32 -6.39
N ASP A 7 11.01 7.08 -6.81
CA ASP A 7 10.34 5.91 -6.24
C ASP A 7 10.64 5.76 -4.74
N VAL A 8 11.90 5.96 -4.33
CA VAL A 8 12.27 5.93 -2.92
C VAL A 8 11.62 7.06 -2.13
N VAL A 9 11.58 8.28 -2.67
CA VAL A 9 10.89 9.40 -2.01
C VAL A 9 9.41 9.10 -1.82
N VAL A 10 8.74 8.51 -2.83
CA VAL A 10 7.34 8.09 -2.71
C VAL A 10 7.16 7.01 -1.64
N LYS A 11 8.08 6.03 -1.52
CA LYS A 11 8.05 5.04 -0.42
C LYS A 11 8.12 5.72 0.95
N VAL A 12 9.02 6.69 1.11
CA VAL A 12 9.19 7.47 2.35
C VAL A 12 7.94 8.30 2.65
N MET A 13 7.44 9.08 1.69
CA MET A 13 6.20 9.86 1.82
C MET A 13 5.01 8.99 2.21
N THR A 14 4.89 7.81 1.60
CA THR A 14 3.83 6.84 1.91
C THR A 14 3.88 6.41 3.37
N LYS A 15 5.08 6.14 3.90
CA LYS A 15 5.27 5.75 5.29
C LYS A 15 4.96 6.91 6.24
N VAL A 16 5.49 8.09 5.94
CA VAL A 16 5.31 9.32 6.72
C VAL A 16 3.83 9.71 6.79
N PHE A 17 3.12 9.69 5.66
CA PHE A 17 1.70 10.03 5.60
C PHE A 17 0.83 9.02 6.35
N LYS A 18 1.05 7.71 6.15
CA LYS A 18 0.29 6.65 6.84
C LYS A 18 0.44 6.71 8.36
N ASN A 19 1.65 6.98 8.83
CA ASN A 19 1.97 6.98 10.26
C ASN A 19 1.90 8.39 10.89
N ARG A 20 1.54 9.43 10.11
CA ARG A 20 1.50 10.83 10.54
C ARG A 20 2.79 11.29 11.24
N ILE A 21 3.93 10.93 10.65
CA ILE A 21 5.26 11.19 11.23
C ILE A 21 5.67 12.65 11.00
N ARG A 22 6.09 13.35 12.06
CA ARG A 22 6.71 14.68 11.95
C ARG A 22 8.19 14.56 11.65
N ILE A 23 8.52 14.31 10.39
CA ILE A 23 9.86 13.87 9.99
C ILE A 23 10.99 14.87 10.34
N LYS A 24 10.67 16.17 10.36
CA LYS A 24 11.60 17.25 10.73
C LYS A 24 12.17 17.13 12.16
N GLU A 25 11.38 16.63 13.10
CA GLU A 25 11.79 16.56 14.51
C GLU A 25 12.99 15.63 14.69
N PHE A 26 13.08 14.54 13.90
CA PHE A 26 14.16 13.56 13.95
C PHE A 26 15.51 14.06 13.41
N PHE A 27 15.55 15.21 12.74
CA PHE A 27 16.80 15.80 12.24
C PHE A 27 17.23 17.05 13.01
N SER A 28 16.33 17.65 13.79
CA SER A 28 16.56 18.94 14.44
C SER A 28 17.72 18.88 15.45
N ASP A 29 17.87 17.75 16.13
CA ASP A 29 18.94 17.54 17.12
C ASP A 29 20.35 17.40 16.49
N PHE A 30 20.42 17.00 15.21
CA PHE A 30 21.68 16.86 14.48
C PHE A 30 22.17 18.19 13.90
N ASP A 31 21.28 19.17 13.70
CA ASP A 31 21.57 20.50 13.12
C ASP A 31 21.44 21.61 14.16
N LYS A 32 22.28 21.58 15.20
CA LYS A 32 22.27 22.57 16.31
C LYS A 32 22.46 24.02 15.83
N LEU A 33 23.22 24.21 14.76
CA LEU A 33 23.51 25.51 14.17
C LEU A 33 22.44 25.99 13.18
N ARG A 34 21.42 25.16 12.91
CA ARG A 34 20.35 25.47 11.94
C ARG A 34 20.92 25.85 10.57
N CYS A 35 21.96 25.16 10.10
CA CYS A 35 22.55 25.38 8.79
C CYS A 35 21.81 24.61 7.68
N GLY A 36 20.91 23.68 8.03
CA GLY A 36 20.11 22.91 7.09
C GLY A 36 20.82 21.69 6.49
N HIS A 37 22.04 21.39 6.94
CA HIS A 37 22.87 20.32 6.41
C HIS A 37 23.34 19.38 7.52
N ILE A 38 23.25 18.07 7.29
CA ILE A 38 23.69 17.04 8.24
C ILE A 38 24.53 15.98 7.53
N SER A 39 25.32 15.21 8.28
CA SER A 39 26.09 14.12 7.68
C SER A 39 25.16 13.00 7.19
N GLN A 40 25.63 12.21 6.22
CA GLN A 40 24.86 11.05 5.73
C GLN A 40 24.54 10.07 6.87
N ALA A 41 25.48 9.84 7.79
CA ALA A 41 25.25 8.98 8.94
C ALA A 41 24.13 9.51 9.85
N GLN A 42 24.12 10.81 10.14
CA GLN A 42 23.05 11.46 10.93
C GLN A 42 21.69 11.37 10.21
N PHE A 43 21.68 11.54 8.89
CA PHE A 43 20.47 11.38 8.10
C PHE A 43 19.92 9.94 8.15
N LYS A 44 20.79 8.93 7.97
CA LYS A 44 20.42 7.51 8.10
C LYS A 44 19.89 7.21 9.51
N SER A 45 20.53 7.73 10.55
CA SER A 45 20.06 7.61 11.93
C SER A 45 18.70 8.28 12.16
N GLY A 46 18.48 9.49 11.66
CA GLY A 46 17.20 10.20 11.79
C GLY A 46 16.04 9.43 11.14
N LEU A 47 16.25 8.86 9.94
CA LEU A 47 15.26 8.00 9.28
C LEU A 47 14.96 6.73 10.08
N SER A 48 16.01 6.10 10.63
CA SER A 48 15.86 4.92 11.48
C SER A 48 15.07 5.23 12.76
N MET A 49 15.35 6.36 13.42
CA MET A 49 14.61 6.84 14.59
C MET A 49 13.15 7.15 14.26
N ALA A 50 12.87 7.64 13.05
CA ALA A 50 11.51 7.83 12.55
C ALA A 50 10.78 6.51 12.22
N GLY A 51 11.43 5.35 12.37
CA GLY A 51 10.86 4.04 12.03
C GLY A 51 10.74 3.81 10.52
N ILE A 52 11.52 4.53 9.72
CA ILE A 52 11.58 4.39 8.27
C ILE A 52 12.72 3.44 7.93
N GLN A 53 12.35 2.21 7.60
CA GLN A 53 13.27 1.15 7.20
C GLN A 53 13.28 1.05 5.68
N LEU A 54 14.43 1.34 5.08
CA LEU A 54 14.68 1.22 3.64
C LEU A 54 15.73 0.14 3.40
N THR A 55 15.77 -0.42 2.19
CA THR A 55 16.90 -1.25 1.77
C THR A 55 18.17 -0.42 1.68
N VAL A 56 19.33 -1.07 1.65
CA VAL A 56 20.62 -0.36 1.51
C VAL A 56 20.64 0.46 0.23
N GLU A 57 20.17 -0.14 -0.87
CA GLU A 57 20.05 0.51 -2.19
C GLU A 57 19.10 1.72 -2.16
N ASP A 58 17.90 1.57 -1.59
CA ASP A 58 16.95 2.66 -1.46
C ASP A 58 17.54 3.79 -0.60
N MET A 59 18.22 3.45 0.49
CA MET A 59 18.86 4.43 1.38
C MET A 59 19.95 5.22 0.66
N ASP A 60 20.79 4.55 -0.13
CA ASP A 60 21.88 5.19 -0.85
C ASP A 60 21.35 6.11 -1.96
N GLU A 61 20.32 5.67 -2.70
CA GLU A 61 19.61 6.53 -3.67
C GLU A 61 19.00 7.77 -3.01
N LEU A 62 18.39 7.60 -1.83
CA LEU A 62 17.83 8.72 -1.08
C LEU A 62 18.91 9.69 -0.62
N THR A 63 20.04 9.20 -0.10
CA THR A 63 21.16 10.09 0.28
C THR A 63 21.74 10.81 -0.92
N ASN A 64 21.89 10.14 -2.07
CA ASN A 64 22.40 10.75 -3.28
C ASN A 64 21.45 11.81 -3.84
N ALA A 65 20.14 11.62 -3.70
CA ALA A 65 19.13 12.57 -4.17
C ALA A 65 19.18 13.93 -3.45
N PHE A 66 19.59 13.95 -2.18
CA PHE A 66 19.60 15.16 -1.33
C PHE A 66 21.01 15.57 -0.87
N ALA A 67 22.05 14.96 -1.41
CA ALA A 67 23.43 15.36 -1.16
C ALA A 67 23.72 16.72 -1.79
N ASN A 68 24.45 17.58 -1.09
CA ASN A 68 24.93 18.84 -1.65
C ASN A 68 26.17 18.58 -2.52
N PRO A 69 26.11 18.82 -3.85
CA PRO A 69 27.24 18.56 -4.75
C PRO A 69 28.41 19.53 -4.55
N GLU A 70 28.18 20.69 -3.94
CA GLU A 70 29.21 21.70 -3.67
C GLU A 70 29.98 21.42 -2.38
N ASP A 71 29.50 20.51 -1.54
CA ASP A 71 30.14 20.15 -0.28
C ASP A 71 31.11 18.97 -0.47
N PRO A 72 32.41 19.12 -0.16
CA PRO A 72 33.37 18.01 -0.24
C PRO A 72 33.00 16.80 0.63
N GLN A 73 32.22 17.01 1.69
CA GLN A 73 31.76 15.95 2.60
C GLN A 73 30.41 15.36 2.19
N LEU A 74 29.82 15.84 1.08
CA LEU A 74 28.51 15.41 0.56
C LEU A 74 27.43 15.40 1.65
N ARG A 75 27.40 16.46 2.47
CA ARG A 75 26.38 16.63 3.51
C ARG A 75 24.99 16.73 2.87
N ILE A 76 24.01 16.16 3.56
CA ILE A 76 22.62 16.07 3.10
C ILE A 76 21.88 17.35 3.45
N ASN A 77 21.24 17.96 2.46
CA ASN A 77 20.28 19.04 2.68
C ASN A 77 18.95 18.45 3.18
N TYR A 78 18.86 18.19 4.48
CA TYR A 78 17.68 17.58 5.08
C TYR A 78 16.46 18.53 5.01
N ARG A 79 16.66 19.85 4.90
CA ARG A 79 15.54 20.80 4.75
C ARG A 79 14.81 20.60 3.43
N GLN A 80 15.56 20.42 2.35
CA GLN A 80 14.97 20.10 1.05
C GLN A 80 14.25 18.76 1.09
N PHE A 81 14.84 17.75 1.75
CA PHE A 81 14.19 16.47 1.97
C PHE A 81 12.86 16.62 2.74
N VAL A 82 12.87 17.32 3.87
CA VAL A 82 11.68 17.56 4.70
C VAL A 82 10.60 18.29 3.90
N LEU A 83 10.98 19.35 3.15
CA LEU A 83 10.04 20.10 2.33
C LEU A 83 9.37 19.23 1.27
N VAL A 84 10.15 18.38 0.59
CA VAL A 84 9.61 17.44 -0.40
C VAL A 84 8.68 16.44 0.28
N VAL A 85 9.08 15.83 1.38
CA VAL A 85 8.27 14.82 2.07
C VAL A 85 7.00 15.41 2.68
N ASP A 86 7.06 16.59 3.28
CA ASP A 86 5.91 17.25 3.92
C ASP A 86 4.89 17.78 2.91
N ASP A 87 5.26 17.95 1.63
CA ASP A 87 4.33 18.30 0.53
C ASP A 87 3.14 17.32 0.44
N VAL A 88 3.33 16.09 0.93
CA VAL A 88 2.27 15.06 1.05
C VAL A 88 1.10 15.48 1.96
N PHE A 89 1.33 16.41 2.90
CA PHE A 89 0.31 16.95 3.80
C PHE A 89 -0.28 18.27 3.31
N GLY A 90 0.24 18.83 2.22
CA GLY A 90 -0.17 20.10 1.64
C GLY A 90 1.02 20.99 1.34
N LYS A 91 0.87 21.81 0.30
CA LYS A 91 1.91 22.77 -0.09
C LYS A 91 2.11 23.83 1.00
N THR A 92 3.37 24.17 1.25
CA THR A 92 3.73 25.33 2.05
C THR A 92 3.55 26.62 1.24
N ASP A 93 3.50 27.77 1.91
CA ASP A 93 3.39 29.11 1.31
C ASP A 93 2.11 29.36 0.45
N LEU A 94 0.99 28.74 0.81
CA LEU A 94 -0.30 28.96 0.12
C LEU A 94 -0.78 30.41 0.20
N GLU A 95 -0.34 31.19 1.20
CA GLU A 95 -0.61 32.63 1.29
C GLU A 95 -0.01 33.42 0.11
N LYS A 96 1.02 32.88 -0.54
CA LYS A 96 1.63 33.46 -1.76
C LYS A 96 0.97 32.94 -3.03
N MET A 97 0.20 31.85 -2.95
CA MET A 97 -0.38 31.14 -4.09
C MET A 97 -1.86 30.81 -3.86
N PRO A 98 -2.74 31.82 -3.68
CA PRO A 98 -4.13 31.61 -3.28
C PRO A 98 -4.99 30.88 -4.32
N THR A 99 -4.58 30.86 -5.59
CA THR A 99 -5.31 30.19 -6.68
C THR A 99 -4.85 28.75 -6.93
N LEU A 100 -3.87 28.25 -6.18
CA LEU A 100 -3.37 26.89 -6.36
C LEU A 100 -4.42 25.88 -5.87
N PRO A 101 -4.80 24.88 -6.68
CA PRO A 101 -5.68 23.82 -6.22
C PRO A 101 -4.97 22.99 -5.15
N VAL A 102 -5.63 22.83 -3.99
CA VAL A 102 -5.15 22.00 -2.89
C VAL A 102 -5.97 20.72 -2.87
N HIS A 103 -5.28 19.59 -2.96
CA HIS A 103 -5.91 18.28 -2.83
C HIS A 103 -5.99 17.91 -1.35
N THR A 104 -7.16 17.43 -0.89
CA THR A 104 -7.34 17.00 0.50
C THR A 104 -6.60 15.70 0.83
N PHE A 105 -6.27 14.92 -0.21
CA PHE A 105 -5.49 13.70 -0.10
C PHE A 105 -4.41 13.68 -1.20
N PRO A 106 -3.23 13.12 -0.91
CA PRO A 106 -2.19 12.96 -1.90
C PRO A 106 -2.59 11.89 -2.92
N ASP A 107 -2.79 12.30 -4.17
CA ASP A 107 -3.18 11.41 -5.27
C ASP A 107 -2.16 10.29 -5.46
N GLY A 108 -2.62 9.04 -5.49
CA GLY A 108 -1.80 7.87 -5.83
C GLY A 108 -0.83 7.34 -4.77
N LEU A 109 -0.68 8.02 -3.61
CA LEU A 109 0.22 7.54 -2.54
C LEU A 109 -0.37 6.40 -1.70
N ILE A 110 -1.69 6.41 -1.51
CA ILE A 110 -2.41 5.30 -0.90
C ILE A 110 -3.45 4.83 -1.91
N PRO A 111 -3.49 3.52 -2.25
CA PRO A 111 -4.56 3.01 -3.09
C PRO A 111 -5.88 3.09 -2.31
N GLU A 112 -6.70 4.09 -2.62
CA GLU A 112 -8.04 4.26 -2.02
C GLU A 112 -8.89 3.00 -2.22
N ASN A 113 -8.71 2.35 -3.37
CA ASN A 113 -9.45 1.16 -3.77
C ASN A 113 -8.75 -0.17 -3.43
N ARG A 114 -7.80 -0.19 -2.49
CA ARG A 114 -7.05 -1.39 -2.10
C ARG A 114 -7.94 -2.58 -1.73
N PHE A 115 -9.11 -2.32 -1.15
CA PHE A 115 -10.05 -3.36 -0.69
C PHE A 115 -11.29 -3.47 -1.57
N THR A 116 -11.59 -2.47 -2.39
CA THR A 116 -12.85 -2.37 -3.14
C THR A 116 -12.69 -2.70 -4.63
N SER A 117 -11.46 -2.78 -5.13
CA SER A 117 -11.17 -3.04 -6.54
C SER A 117 -10.13 -4.15 -6.72
N MET A 118 -10.06 -4.67 -7.94
CA MET A 118 -9.01 -5.60 -8.37
C MET A 118 -7.61 -5.02 -8.08
N PRO A 119 -6.68 -5.81 -7.54
CA PRO A 119 -5.30 -5.38 -7.36
C PRO A 119 -4.68 -4.96 -8.71
N ASN A 120 -3.94 -3.85 -8.71
CA ASN A 120 -3.20 -3.34 -9.89
C ASN A 120 -2.02 -4.22 -10.32
N ARG A 121 -1.74 -5.32 -9.60
CA ARG A 121 -0.67 -6.25 -9.96
C ARG A 121 -0.98 -6.92 -11.30
N GLN A 122 -0.11 -6.76 -12.27
CA GLN A 122 -0.20 -7.41 -13.57
C GLN A 122 0.42 -8.81 -13.50
N LEU A 123 -0.28 -9.81 -14.05
CA LEU A 123 0.25 -11.15 -14.24
C LEU A 123 0.69 -11.31 -15.71
N CYS A 124 1.26 -12.45 -16.09
CA CYS A 124 1.52 -12.70 -17.51
C CYS A 124 0.20 -12.86 -18.27
N SER A 125 0.20 -12.61 -19.59
CA SER A 125 -1.02 -12.63 -20.39
C SER A 125 -1.80 -13.95 -20.32
N ASP A 126 -1.12 -15.09 -20.17
CA ASP A 126 -1.77 -16.40 -20.02
C ASP A 126 -2.45 -16.54 -18.64
N ASP A 127 -1.75 -16.15 -17.57
CA ASP A 127 -2.28 -16.16 -16.20
C ASP A 127 -3.46 -15.19 -16.04
N GLU A 128 -3.47 -14.04 -16.74
CA GLU A 128 -4.59 -13.09 -16.70
C GLU A 128 -5.85 -13.63 -17.39
N GLN A 129 -5.69 -14.32 -18.54
CA GLN A 129 -6.82 -14.98 -19.21
C GLN A 129 -7.39 -16.09 -18.34
N ARG A 130 -6.52 -16.93 -17.73
CA ARG A 130 -6.96 -17.96 -16.78
C ARG A 130 -7.62 -17.37 -15.55
N LEU A 131 -7.08 -16.29 -15.00
CA LEU A 131 -7.66 -15.59 -13.85
C LEU A 131 -9.09 -15.11 -14.13
N ALA A 132 -9.34 -14.56 -15.32
CA ALA A 132 -10.68 -14.12 -15.71
C ALA A 132 -11.68 -15.29 -15.73
N LEU A 133 -11.29 -16.43 -16.31
CA LEU A 133 -12.11 -17.65 -16.33
C LEU A 133 -12.38 -18.20 -14.93
N ILE A 134 -11.34 -18.25 -14.08
CA ILE A 134 -11.43 -18.71 -12.68
C ILE A 134 -12.40 -17.83 -11.90
N LEU A 135 -12.29 -16.50 -12.02
CA LEU A 135 -13.17 -15.56 -11.33
C LEU A 135 -14.62 -15.67 -11.79
N GLU A 136 -14.85 -15.86 -13.09
CA GLU A 136 -16.19 -16.06 -13.64
C GLU A 136 -16.82 -17.36 -13.12
N GLN A 137 -16.09 -18.47 -13.18
CA GLN A 137 -16.54 -19.76 -12.66
C GLN A 137 -16.84 -19.71 -11.17
N LEU A 138 -15.95 -19.08 -10.39
CA LEU A 138 -16.13 -18.96 -8.94
C LEU A 138 -17.33 -18.08 -8.61
N THR A 139 -17.52 -16.96 -9.31
CA THR A 139 -18.69 -16.09 -9.16
C THR A 139 -19.98 -16.84 -9.46
N ASN A 140 -20.03 -17.61 -10.54
CA ASN A 140 -21.22 -18.40 -10.91
C ASN A 140 -21.49 -19.53 -9.90
N SER A 141 -20.45 -20.22 -9.43
CA SER A 141 -20.54 -21.26 -8.40
C SER A 141 -21.07 -20.69 -7.08
N CYS A 142 -20.53 -19.55 -6.61
CA CYS A 142 -20.98 -18.89 -5.38
C CYS A 142 -22.41 -18.34 -5.49
N LYS A 143 -22.78 -17.75 -6.64
CA LYS A 143 -24.16 -17.29 -6.90
C LYS A 143 -25.17 -18.45 -6.86
N THR A 144 -24.83 -19.56 -7.51
CA THR A 144 -25.71 -20.74 -7.57
C THR A 144 -25.87 -21.40 -6.20
N LYS A 145 -24.76 -21.55 -5.47
CA LYS A 145 -24.73 -22.13 -4.11
C LYS A 145 -25.20 -21.15 -3.02
N ARG A 146 -25.41 -19.87 -3.35
CA ARG A 146 -25.74 -18.77 -2.41
C ARG A 146 -24.75 -18.66 -1.25
N ILE A 147 -23.47 -18.76 -1.58
CA ILE A 147 -22.36 -18.69 -0.63
C ILE A 147 -21.82 -17.26 -0.67
N LEU A 148 -21.78 -16.61 0.49
CA LEU A 148 -21.03 -15.36 0.68
C LEU A 148 -19.59 -15.73 1.05
N VAL A 149 -18.62 -15.22 0.30
CA VAL A 149 -17.21 -15.59 0.43
C VAL A 149 -16.58 -14.94 1.65
N LYS A 150 -16.87 -13.65 1.90
CA LYS A 150 -16.25 -12.88 2.99
C LYS A 150 -16.29 -13.55 4.39
N PRO A 151 -17.44 -14.10 4.87
CA PRO A 151 -17.53 -14.68 6.21
C PRO A 151 -16.57 -15.84 6.49
N PHE A 152 -16.27 -16.68 5.48
CA PHE A 152 -15.35 -17.82 5.65
C PHE A 152 -13.91 -17.37 5.95
N PHE A 153 -13.52 -16.22 5.40
CA PHE A 153 -12.21 -15.64 5.65
C PHE A 153 -12.17 -14.78 6.92
N ASP A 154 -13.29 -14.17 7.32
CA ASP A 154 -13.37 -13.46 8.60
C ASP A 154 -13.11 -14.41 9.78
N ASP A 155 -13.56 -15.67 9.70
CA ASP A 155 -13.27 -16.68 10.73
C ASP A 155 -11.78 -17.04 10.78
N ALA A 156 -11.17 -17.30 9.61
CA ALA A 156 -9.74 -17.58 9.51
C ALA A 156 -8.87 -16.39 9.98
N CYS A 157 -9.31 -15.15 9.71
CA CYS A 157 -8.62 -13.92 10.12
C CYS A 157 -8.67 -13.70 11.64
N ARG A 158 -9.67 -14.23 12.35
CA ARG A 158 -9.81 -14.08 13.81
C ARG A 158 -8.92 -15.04 14.61
N ASN A 159 -8.26 -15.99 13.96
CA ASN A 159 -7.38 -16.94 14.64
C ASN A 159 -6.11 -16.26 15.17
N GLN A 160 -5.98 -16.17 16.49
CA GLN A 160 -4.85 -15.52 17.18
C GLN A 160 -3.51 -16.27 17.02
N ASN A 161 -3.54 -17.54 16.59
CA ASN A 161 -2.34 -18.36 16.41
C ASN A 161 -1.64 -18.11 15.05
N SER A 162 -2.09 -17.12 14.26
CA SER A 162 -1.53 -16.80 12.94
C SER A 162 -1.11 -15.33 12.86
N PRO A 163 -0.14 -14.97 11.99
CA PRO A 163 0.24 -13.57 11.78
C PRO A 163 -0.99 -12.77 11.33
N MET A 164 -1.44 -11.84 12.17
CA MET A 164 -2.65 -11.06 11.89
C MET A 164 -2.27 -9.80 11.11
N LEU A 165 -2.81 -9.67 9.91
CA LEU A 165 -2.86 -8.42 9.18
C LEU A 165 -4.32 -8.15 8.83
N VAL A 166 -4.83 -6.97 9.20
CA VAL A 166 -6.24 -6.60 9.00
C VAL A 166 -6.63 -6.82 7.54
N ASN A 167 -7.77 -7.48 7.32
CA ASN A 167 -8.33 -7.80 5.99
C ASN A 167 -7.45 -8.72 5.13
N HIS A 168 -6.49 -9.42 5.74
CA HIS A 168 -5.65 -10.40 5.08
C HIS A 168 -5.65 -11.73 5.84
N VAL A 169 -5.41 -12.81 5.10
CA VAL A 169 -5.21 -14.16 5.63
C VAL A 169 -3.90 -14.73 5.11
N SER A 170 -3.31 -15.72 5.78
CA SER A 170 -2.11 -16.38 5.25
C SER A 170 -2.42 -17.14 3.96
N THR A 171 -1.41 -17.38 3.12
CA THR A 171 -1.57 -18.18 1.89
C THR A 171 -2.13 -19.58 2.19
N GLN A 172 -1.76 -20.20 3.31
CA GLN A 172 -2.27 -21.50 3.73
C GLN A 172 -3.74 -21.45 4.14
N GLN A 173 -4.12 -20.46 4.95
CA GLN A 173 -5.52 -20.23 5.33
C GLN A 173 -6.38 -19.96 4.10
N PHE A 174 -5.84 -19.21 3.13
CA PHE A 174 -6.53 -18.94 1.87
C PHE A 174 -6.81 -20.22 1.07
N LYS A 175 -5.80 -21.07 0.91
CA LYS A 175 -5.93 -22.38 0.25
C LYS A 175 -6.96 -23.27 0.96
N GLN A 176 -6.93 -23.31 2.29
CA GLN A 176 -7.81 -24.14 3.09
C GLN A 176 -9.27 -23.68 3.00
N ALA A 177 -9.53 -22.38 3.14
CA ALA A 177 -10.88 -21.82 3.04
C ALA A 177 -11.50 -22.05 1.66
N LEU A 178 -10.72 -21.86 0.59
CA LEU A 178 -11.18 -22.15 -0.77
C LEU A 178 -11.53 -23.62 -0.95
N LYS A 179 -10.61 -24.52 -0.60
CA LYS A 179 -10.79 -25.96 -0.80
C LYS A 179 -11.93 -26.54 0.03
N ASN A 180 -12.12 -26.07 1.26
CA ASN A 180 -13.11 -26.67 2.17
C ASN A 180 -14.52 -26.11 1.98
N HIS A 181 -14.66 -24.83 1.61
CA HIS A 181 -15.94 -24.13 1.75
C HIS A 181 -16.44 -23.44 0.48
N ILE A 182 -15.55 -23.03 -0.44
CA ILE A 182 -15.92 -22.13 -1.54
C ILE A 182 -15.86 -22.85 -2.89
N ALA A 183 -14.70 -23.41 -3.24
CA ALA A 183 -14.42 -24.00 -4.55
C ALA A 183 -13.53 -25.27 -4.40
N PRO A 184 -14.07 -26.38 -3.86
CA PRO A 184 -13.36 -27.65 -3.80
C PRO A 184 -12.96 -28.20 -5.18
N GLU A 185 -13.67 -27.77 -6.23
CA GLU A 185 -13.39 -28.13 -7.63
C GLU A 185 -12.05 -27.57 -8.17
N PHE A 186 -11.47 -26.54 -7.54
CA PHE A 186 -10.30 -25.87 -8.09
C PHE A 186 -8.99 -26.60 -7.80
N GLY A 187 -8.16 -26.72 -8.84
CA GLY A 187 -6.84 -27.30 -8.78
C GLY A 187 -5.81 -26.37 -8.12
N PRO A 188 -4.62 -26.90 -7.75
CA PRO A 188 -3.57 -26.12 -7.09
C PRO A 188 -3.06 -24.95 -7.95
N GLN A 189 -3.01 -25.11 -9.27
CA GLN A 189 -2.55 -24.08 -10.20
C GLN A 189 -3.48 -22.87 -10.22
N GLU A 190 -4.79 -23.09 -10.20
CA GLU A 190 -5.80 -22.03 -10.21
C GLU A 190 -5.75 -21.21 -8.92
N VAL A 191 -5.61 -21.91 -7.78
CA VAL A 191 -5.46 -21.27 -6.47
C VAL A 191 -4.16 -20.47 -6.39
N ASP A 192 -3.06 -20.97 -6.97
CA ASP A 192 -1.80 -20.24 -7.00
C ASP A 192 -1.88 -18.96 -7.86
N ILE A 193 -2.64 -18.95 -8.95
CA ILE A 193 -2.90 -17.74 -9.75
C ILE A 193 -3.66 -16.70 -8.92
N LEU A 194 -4.71 -17.12 -8.19
CA LEU A 194 -5.44 -16.25 -7.27
C LEU A 194 -4.51 -15.66 -6.19
N ILE A 195 -3.69 -16.48 -5.56
CA ILE A 195 -2.73 -16.03 -4.55
C ILE A 195 -1.75 -15.02 -5.15
N LYS A 196 -1.19 -15.29 -6.35
CA LYS A 196 -0.30 -14.35 -7.03
C LYS A 196 -0.97 -13.00 -7.30
N LYS A 197 -2.25 -12.98 -7.67
CA LYS A 197 -2.98 -11.73 -7.91
C LYS A 197 -3.24 -10.94 -6.62
N TYR A 198 -3.64 -11.63 -5.55
CA TYR A 198 -4.15 -11.00 -4.32
C TYR A 198 -3.17 -10.95 -3.14
N LYS A 199 -1.95 -11.50 -3.26
CA LYS A 199 -0.93 -11.40 -2.21
C LYS A 199 -0.46 -9.95 -1.99
N GLY A 200 -0.04 -9.63 -0.78
CA GLY A 200 0.58 -8.34 -0.44
C GLY A 200 1.94 -8.14 -1.12
N ASP A 201 2.52 -6.97 -0.92
CA ASP A 201 3.88 -6.64 -1.40
C ASP A 201 4.87 -6.60 -0.22
N GLY A 202 6.15 -6.83 -0.52
CA GLY A 202 7.26 -6.68 0.43
C GLY A 202 7.14 -7.60 1.64
N GLN A 203 7.11 -7.03 2.85
CA GLN A 203 7.02 -7.78 4.11
C GLN A 203 5.72 -8.59 4.26
N PHE A 204 4.72 -8.34 3.42
CA PHE A 204 3.41 -8.99 3.46
C PHE A 204 3.18 -9.97 2.28
N ASP A 205 4.25 -10.44 1.61
CA ASP A 205 4.15 -11.36 0.47
C ASP A 205 3.42 -12.68 0.80
N ASN A 206 3.49 -13.12 2.06
CA ASN A 206 2.81 -14.32 2.55
C ASN A 206 1.35 -14.10 2.97
N MET A 207 0.83 -12.88 2.81
CA MET A 207 -0.53 -12.49 3.21
C MET A 207 -1.37 -12.19 1.97
N VAL A 208 -2.60 -12.69 1.93
CA VAL A 208 -3.55 -12.53 0.82
C VAL A 208 -4.68 -11.61 1.23
N ASN A 209 -4.95 -10.58 0.42
CA ASN A 209 -6.05 -9.65 0.63
C ASN A 209 -7.39 -10.31 0.26
N TYR A 210 -7.99 -10.98 1.23
CA TYR A 210 -9.25 -11.70 1.03
C TYR A 210 -10.44 -10.77 0.85
N VAL A 211 -10.39 -9.53 1.38
CA VAL A 211 -11.49 -8.58 1.25
C VAL A 211 -11.61 -8.09 -0.18
N ALA A 212 -10.49 -7.78 -0.85
CA ALA A 212 -10.49 -7.48 -2.28
C ALA A 212 -10.98 -8.68 -3.10
N PHE A 213 -10.53 -9.89 -2.77
CA PHE A 213 -10.99 -11.12 -3.41
C PHE A 213 -12.50 -11.31 -3.27
N ALA A 214 -13.02 -11.24 -2.03
CA ALA A 214 -14.44 -11.39 -1.75
C ALA A 214 -15.27 -10.30 -2.46
N ASN A 215 -14.85 -9.04 -2.44
CA ASN A 215 -15.56 -7.96 -3.13
C ASN A 215 -15.64 -8.12 -4.66
N ASN A 216 -14.72 -8.87 -5.27
CA ASN A 216 -14.76 -9.14 -6.71
C ASN A 216 -15.65 -10.34 -7.07
N ILE A 217 -16.09 -11.14 -6.09
CA ILE A 217 -16.88 -12.34 -6.29
C ILE A 217 -18.30 -12.17 -5.73
N ASP A 218 -18.37 -11.70 -4.48
CA ASP A 218 -19.60 -11.50 -3.76
C ASP A 218 -20.43 -10.41 -4.47
N PRO A 219 -21.75 -10.60 -4.59
CA PRO A 219 -22.61 -9.58 -5.16
C PRO A 219 -22.47 -8.30 -4.32
N LYS A 220 -22.26 -7.17 -4.98
CA LYS A 220 -22.28 -5.87 -4.30
C LYS A 220 -23.66 -5.67 -3.70
N GLU A 221 -23.73 -5.49 -2.38
CA GLU A 221 -24.97 -5.13 -1.72
C GLU A 221 -25.49 -3.84 -2.38
N PRO A 222 -26.75 -3.79 -2.84
CA PRO A 222 -27.32 -2.55 -3.32
C PRO A 222 -27.30 -1.57 -2.16
N THR A 223 -26.71 -0.39 -2.37
CA THR A 223 -26.78 0.68 -1.37
C THR A 223 -28.24 1.03 -1.16
N PHE A 224 -28.79 0.61 -0.02
CA PHE A 224 -30.13 1.02 0.39
C PHE A 224 -30.07 2.50 0.74
N ASP A 225 -30.44 3.34 -0.21
CA ASP A 225 -30.66 4.75 0.04
C ASP A 225 -32.10 4.93 0.52
N PRO A 226 -32.34 5.21 1.82
CA PRO A 226 -33.67 5.39 2.37
C PRO A 226 -34.42 6.58 1.76
N TYR A 227 -33.74 7.44 1.00
CA TYR A 227 -34.31 8.61 0.34
C TYR A 227 -34.43 8.46 -1.19
N SER A 228 -34.08 7.29 -1.75
CA SER A 228 -34.31 7.03 -3.17
C SER A 228 -35.82 6.88 -3.44
N LEU A 229 -36.42 7.89 -4.07
CA LEU A 229 -37.80 7.84 -4.54
C LEU A 229 -37.94 6.69 -5.56
N LYS A 230 -38.60 5.61 -5.16
CA LYS A 230 -39.10 4.62 -6.12
C LYS A 230 -40.16 5.31 -6.97
N VAL A 231 -39.81 5.66 -8.20
CA VAL A 231 -40.80 6.08 -9.20
C VAL A 231 -41.71 4.87 -9.43
N LEU A 232 -42.97 5.01 -9.04
CA LEU A 232 -44.03 4.01 -9.22
C LEU A 232 -44.43 3.89 -10.69
#